data_AF-A0A6L3SNE0-F1
#
_entry.id   AF-A0A6L3SNE0-F1
#
_cell.length_a   1.000
_cell.length_b   1.000
_cell.length_c   1.000
_cell.angle_alpha   90.00
_cell.angle_beta   90.00
_cell.angle_gamma   90.00
#
_symmetry.space_group_name_H-M   'P 1'
#
loop_
_entity.id
_entity.type
_entity.pdbx_description
1 polymer ?
#
loop_
_entity_poly.entity_id
_entity_poly.type
_entity_poly.pdbx_seq_one_letter_code
_entity_poly.pdbx_strand_id
1 'polypeptide(L)'
;MPYTLYRLAAGSYDLLLDGTVMGGVVRDVPPDGDVRRWRAELLDDLPPLQRPQPFTEIEHRFDSLEEVVSWLGDAAITNNS
;
A
#
# COMPACT_ATOMS: atom_id res chain seq x y z
N MET A 1 -11.64 -4.00 9.63
CA MET A 1 -12.15 -2.96 8.73
C MET A 1 -11.27 -3.04 7.49
N PRO A 2 -11.82 -3.37 6.31
CA PRO A 2 -10.98 -3.81 5.20
C PRO A 2 -10.36 -2.61 4.50
N TYR A 3 -9.05 -2.70 4.27
CA TYR A 3 -8.38 -1.81 3.34
C TYR A 3 -8.87 -2.04 1.92
N THR A 4 -8.78 -1.00 1.09
CA THR A 4 -9.00 -1.09 -0.36
C THR A 4 -7.83 -0.47 -1.09
N LEU A 5 -7.33 -1.16 -2.11
CA LEU A 5 -6.35 -0.63 -3.06
C LEU A 5 -7.08 -0.20 -4.34
N TYR A 6 -7.09 1.11 -4.59
CA TYR A 6 -7.69 1.66 -5.79
C TYR A 6 -6.62 1.91 -6.85
N ARG A 7 -6.71 1.22 -7.99
CA ARG A 7 -5.63 1.22 -8.99
C ARG A 7 -5.60 2.53 -9.78
N LEU A 8 -4.45 3.21 -9.72
CA LEU A 8 -4.16 4.41 -10.51
C LEU A 8 -3.45 4.08 -11.82
N ALA A 9 -2.48 3.17 -11.76
CA ALA A 9 -1.69 2.72 -12.90
C ALA A 9 -1.18 1.29 -12.69
N ALA A 10 -0.41 0.75 -13.63
CA ALA A 10 0.29 -0.51 -13.42
C ALA A 10 1.42 -0.34 -12.39
N GLY A 11 1.22 -0.88 -11.18
CA GLY A 11 2.17 -0.75 -10.08
C GLY A 11 1.98 0.48 -9.21
N SER A 12 0.81 1.14 -9.25
CA SER A 12 0.50 2.29 -8.38
C SER A 12 -0.98 2.24 -7.98
N TYR A 13 -1.23 2.35 -6.68
CA TYR A 13 -2.56 2.30 -6.08
C TYR A 13 -2.70 3.35 -4.99
N ASP A 14 -3.88 3.97 -4.88
CA ASP A 14 -4.27 4.63 -3.64
C ASP A 14 -4.63 3.57 -2.59
N LEU A 15 -4.16 3.78 -1.36
CA LEU A 15 -4.54 2.99 -0.20
C LEU A 15 -5.64 3.71 0.56
N LEU A 16 -6.79 3.05 0.66
CA LEU A 16 -7.96 3.54 1.37
C LEU A 16 -8.24 2.69 2.60
N LEU A 17 -8.63 3.35 3.69
CA LEU A 17 -9.25 2.73 4.86
C LEU A 17 -10.63 3.36 5.05
N ASP A 18 -11.66 2.51 5.08
CA ASP A 18 -13.06 2.93 5.18
C ASP A 18 -13.43 4.04 4.16
N GLY A 19 -12.91 3.92 2.93
CA GLY A 19 -13.17 4.85 1.83
C GLY A 19 -12.37 6.16 1.88
N THR A 20 -11.52 6.36 2.88
CA THR A 20 -10.65 7.55 2.99
C THR A 20 -9.25 7.20 2.50
N VAL A 21 -8.73 7.98 1.55
CA VAL A 21 -7.34 7.84 1.09
C VAL A 21 -6.40 8.23 2.23
N MET A 22 -5.47 7.34 2.55
CA MET A 22 -4.53 7.50 3.65
C MET A 22 -3.09 7.20 3.27
N GLY A 23 -2.86 6.68 2.06
CA GLY A 23 -1.56 6.21 1.64
C GLY A 23 -1.50 5.82 0.18
N GLY A 24 -0.36 5.26 -0.20
CA GLY A 24 -0.13 4.67 -1.52
C GLY A 24 0.48 3.28 -1.41
N VAL A 25 0.22 2.46 -2.41
CA VAL A 25 0.99 1.23 -2.67
C VAL A 25 1.64 1.35 -4.05
N VAL A 26 2.97 1.34 -4.08
CA VAL A 26 3.75 1.54 -5.30
C VAL A 26 4.74 0.40 -5.51
N ARG A 27 4.98 0.08 -6.77
CA ARG A 27 6.03 -0.85 -7.19
C ARG A 27 7.31 -0.08 -7.46
N ASP A 28 8.34 -0.34 -6.68
CA ASP A 28 9.68 0.17 -6.89
C ASP A 28 10.30 -0.53 -8.12
N VAL A 29 10.86 0.26 -9.03
CA VAL A 29 11.62 -0.23 -10.18
C VAL A 29 13.06 0.28 -10.04
N PRO A 30 13.98 -0.52 -9.49
CA PRO A 30 15.37 -0.12 -9.40
C PRO A 30 16.00 0.00 -10.80
N PRO A 31 17.05 0.84 -10.95
CA PRO A 31 17.72 1.07 -12.23
C PRO A 31 18.23 -0.21 -12.91
N ASP A 32 18.63 -1.21 -12.13
CA ASP A 32 19.17 -2.49 -12.61
C ASP A 32 18.10 -3.57 -12.88
N GLY A 33 16.81 -3.22 -12.81
CA GLY A 33 15.71 -4.00 -13.40
C GLY A 33 15.28 -5.30 -12.71
N ASP A 34 16.10 -5.89 -11.85
CA ASP A 34 15.92 -7.29 -11.42
C ASP A 34 15.14 -7.51 -10.11
N VAL A 35 14.86 -6.47 -9.31
CA VAL A 35 14.06 -6.63 -8.08
C VAL A 35 12.91 -5.63 -8.02
N ARG A 36 11.70 -6.08 -8.38
CA ARG A 36 10.47 -5.29 -8.27
C ARG A 36 9.93 -5.38 -6.85
N ARG A 37 10.40 -4.51 -5.96
CA ARG A 37 9.84 -4.40 -4.60
C ARG A 37 8.54 -3.62 -4.63
N TRP A 38 7.71 -3.85 -3.62
CA TRP A 38 6.51 -3.09 -3.36
C TRP A 38 6.66 -2.33 -2.06
N ARG A 39 5.99 -1.19 -2.01
CA ARG A 39 6.02 -0.29 -0.87
C ARG A 39 4.62 0.18 -0.55
N ALA A 40 4.20 0.01 0.70
CA ALA A 40 3.01 0.63 1.25
C ALA A 40 3.44 1.80 2.14
N GLU A 41 2.91 3.00 1.89
CA GLU A 41 3.28 4.20 2.63
C GLU A 41 2.05 5.02 3.05
N LEU A 42 2.10 5.62 4.24
CA LEU A 42 1.12 6.59 4.72
C LEU A 42 1.38 7.97 4.09
N LEU A 43 0.32 8.73 3.82
CA LEU A 43 0.43 10.11 3.32
C LEU A 43 0.99 11.06 4.38
N ASP A 44 0.57 10.86 5.64
CA ASP A 44 0.94 11.71 6.77
C ASP A 44 1.96 10.99 7.68
N ASP A 45 2.91 11.73 8.23
CA ASP A 45 3.83 11.24 9.28
C ASP A 45 3.12 11.18 10.64
N LEU A 46 2.19 10.23 10.74
CA LEU A 46 1.37 10.04 11.94
C LEU A 46 2.22 9.52 13.10
N PRO A 47 1.98 10.02 14.34
CA PRO A 47 2.55 9.41 15.54
C PRO A 47 2.17 7.92 15.65
N PRO A 48 3.01 7.05 16.25
CA PRO A 48 2.79 5.60 16.28
C PRO A 48 1.39 5.17 16.77
N LEU A 49 0.82 5.86 17.76
CA LEU A 49 -0.50 5.54 18.31
C LEU A 49 -1.68 5.90 17.40
N GLN A 50 -1.45 6.70 16.37
CA GLN A 50 -2.47 7.14 15.41
C GLN A 50 -2.35 6.39 14.07
N ARG A 51 -1.31 5.57 13.89
CA ARG A 51 -1.14 4.79 12.67
C ARG A 51 -2.20 3.68 12.65
N PRO A 52 -2.91 3.51 11.52
CA PRO A 52 -3.87 2.44 11.41
C PRO A 52 -3.14 1.11 11.31
N GLN A 53 -3.58 0.10 12.05
CA GLN A 53 -3.01 -1.24 11.93
C GLN A 53 -3.21 -1.75 10.51
N PRO A 54 -2.22 -2.41 9.87
CA PRO A 54 -1.00 -2.98 10.47
C PRO A 54 0.23 -2.05 10.49
N PHE A 55 0.11 -0.76 10.14
CA PHE A 55 1.27 0.13 10.07
C PHE A 55 1.90 0.36 11.44
N THR A 56 3.15 -0.07 11.61
CA THR A 56 4.01 0.27 12.76
C THR A 56 5.02 1.37 12.43
N GLU A 57 5.20 1.67 11.15
CA GLU A 57 6.09 2.66 10.54
C GLU A 57 5.32 3.36 9.41
N ILE A 58 5.81 4.51 8.93
CA ILE A 58 5.18 5.24 7.81
C ILE A 58 5.25 4.43 6.51
N GLU A 59 6.26 3.59 6.37
CA GLU A 59 6.58 2.85 5.15
C GLU A 59 6.88 1.39 5.46
N HIS A 60 6.34 0.46 4.66
CA HIS A 60 6.64 -0.97 4.70
C HIS A 60 7.00 -1.48 3.31
N ARG A 61 8.02 -2.34 3.22
CA ARG A 61 8.49 -2.93 1.96
C ARG A 61 8.14 -4.41 1.89
N PHE A 62 7.81 -4.87 0.68
CA PHE A 62 7.37 -6.22 0.37
C PHE A 62 8.00 -6.68 -0.94
N ASP A 63 8.07 -7.98 -1.17
CA ASP A 63 8.62 -8.53 -2.42
C ASP A 63 7.53 -8.68 -3.50
N SER A 64 6.25 -8.63 -3.13
CA SER A 64 5.13 -8.73 -4.08
C SER A 64 3.90 -7.91 -3.67
N LEU A 65 3.00 -7.64 -4.62
CA LEU A 65 1.71 -7.02 -4.33
C LEU A 65 0.82 -7.95 -3.48
N GLU A 66 0.93 -9.26 -3.68
CA GLU A 66 0.16 -10.26 -2.92
C GLU A 66 0.50 -10.19 -1.42
N GLU A 67 1.78 -10.03 -1.09
CA GLU A 67 2.21 -9.82 0.30
C GLU A 67 1.62 -8.53 0.89
N VAL A 68 1.58 -7.43 0.13
CA VAL A 68 0.94 -6.18 0.58
C VAL A 68 -0.55 -6.42 0.87
N VAL A 69 -1.26 -7.10 -0.03
CA VAL A 69 -2.69 -7.40 0.11
C VAL A 69 -2.97 -8.25 1.35
N SER A 70 -2.18 -9.30 1.54
CA SER A 70 -2.30 -10.19 2.71
C SER A 70 -1.98 -9.44 4.01
N TRP A 71 -0.94 -8.61 4.02
CA TRP A 71 -0.55 -7.80 5.18
C TRP A 71 -1.66 -6.82 5.58
N LEU A 72 -2.33 -6.20 4.61
CA LEU A 72 -3.50 -5.33 4.81
C LEU A 72 -4.79 -6.10 5.17
N GLY A 73 -4.73 -7.39 5.47
CA GLY A 73 -5.89 -8.20 5.86
C GLY A 73 -6.80 -8.52 4.68
N ASP A 74 -6.22 -9.04 3.61
CA ASP A 74 -6.89 -9.44 2.36
C ASP A 74 -7.63 -8.26 1.70
N ALA A 75 -6.91 -7.14 1.55
CA ALA A 75 -7.45 -5.90 0.99
C ALA A 75 -8.07 -6.11 -0.41
N ALA A 76 -9.22 -5.50 -0.65
CA ALA A 76 -9.87 -5.53 -1.95
C ALA A 76 -9.07 -4.68 -2.96
N ILE A 77 -8.88 -5.17 -4.18
CA ILE A 77 -8.32 -4.39 -5.29
C ILE A 77 -9.44 -3.97 -6.24
N THR A 78 -9.57 -2.67 -6.45
CA THR A 78 -10.55 -2.09 -7.37
C THR A 78 -9.83 -1.41 -8.53
N ASN A 79 -10.29 -1.65 -9.77
CA ASN A 79 -9.82 -0.93 -10.94
C ASN A 79 -10.72 0.27 -11.23
N ASN A 80 -10.15 1.34 -11.79
CA ASN A 80 -10.96 2.38 -12.42
C ASN A 80 -11.59 1.78 -13.70
N SER A 81 -12.92 1.77 -13.78
CA SER A 81 -13.69 1.29 -14.93
C SER A 81 -13.77 2.35 -16.03
#